data_AF-A0A853DFE2-F1
#
_entry.id   AF-A0A853DFE2-F1
#
_cell.length_a   1.000
_cell.length_b   1.000
_cell.length_c   1.000
_cell.angle_alpha   90.00
_cell.angle_beta   90.00
_cell.angle_gamma   90.00
#
_symmetry.space_group_name_H-M   'P 1'
#
loop_
_entity.id
_entity.type
_entity.pdbx_description
1 polymer ?
#
loop_
_entity_poly.entity_id
_entity_poly.type
_entity_poly.pdbx_seq_one_letter_code
_entity_poly.pdbx_strand_id
1 'polypeptide(L)'
;MKALIAPAPAQRNRLGTTVRPARIQALHSHQHFHRSYVGAAGTALLSQRRNQVSFNGGTAVATAHESVHAYAPHADKEIIDKMASTYRLVLSNRDASLVSASDPAELKTVRENFLKKKLGLKQSDAELDAAIKDVLAQMKDGKANPRLAVYYLLAEKFDKLDVFKG
;
A
#
# COMPACT_ATOMS: atom_id res chain seq x y z
N MET A 1 -30.72 43.35 -8.64
CA MET A 1 -31.90 42.60 -8.18
C MET A 1 -31.58 41.12 -8.33
N LYS A 2 -31.57 40.36 -7.21
CA LYS A 2 -31.17 38.94 -7.15
C LYS A 2 -32.23 38.07 -7.82
N ALA A 3 -31.86 37.33 -8.86
CA ALA A 3 -32.69 36.25 -9.40
C ALA A 3 -32.53 35.00 -8.51
N LEU A 4 -33.62 34.63 -7.84
CA LEU A 4 -33.76 33.42 -7.03
C LEU A 4 -33.81 32.21 -7.98
N ILE A 5 -32.77 31.38 -7.95
CA ILE A 5 -32.73 30.12 -8.72
C ILE A 5 -33.59 29.10 -7.95
N ALA A 6 -34.77 28.79 -8.49
CA ALA A 6 -35.61 27.70 -8.02
C ALA A 6 -35.03 26.33 -8.49
N PRO A 7 -35.14 25.26 -7.67
CA PRO A 7 -34.65 23.94 -8.04
C PRO A 7 -35.54 23.27 -9.12
N ALA A 8 -34.90 22.65 -10.11
CA ALA A 8 -35.57 21.91 -11.18
C ALA A 8 -36.21 20.59 -10.66
N PRO A 9 -37.46 20.25 -11.04
CA PRO A 9 -38.12 19.01 -10.63
C PRO A 9 -37.69 17.78 -11.46
N ALA A 10 -37.79 16.61 -10.82
CA ALA A 10 -37.37 15.29 -11.31
C ALA A 10 -38.07 14.81 -12.60
N GLN A 11 -37.28 14.33 -13.56
CA GLN A 11 -37.76 13.69 -14.78
C GLN A 11 -38.04 12.20 -14.52
N ARG A 12 -39.30 11.85 -14.20
CA ARG A 12 -39.79 10.48 -14.31
C ARG A 12 -40.03 10.18 -15.79
N ASN A 13 -39.64 8.99 -16.24
CA ASN A 13 -40.17 8.44 -17.48
C ASN A 13 -41.70 8.36 -17.31
N ARG A 14 -42.46 9.22 -18.01
CA ARG A 14 -43.86 8.93 -18.32
C ARG A 14 -43.78 7.64 -19.11
N LEU A 15 -44.10 6.48 -18.60
CA LEU A 15 -45.49 6.07 -18.60
C LEU A 15 -45.71 5.22 -17.36
N GLY A 16 -46.23 5.83 -16.29
CA GLY A 16 -47.17 5.08 -15.44
C GLY A 16 -48.42 4.77 -16.27
N THR A 17 -48.30 3.90 -17.28
CA THR A 17 -49.42 3.38 -18.06
C THR A 17 -49.03 2.10 -18.80
N THR A 18 -49.92 1.12 -18.73
CA THR A 18 -49.89 -0.21 -19.35
C THR A 18 -49.34 -0.21 -20.77
N VAL A 19 -48.38 -1.09 -21.06
CA VAL A 19 -47.92 -1.40 -22.43
C VAL A 19 -48.82 -2.51 -23.00
N ARG A 20 -49.56 -2.24 -24.08
CA ARG A 20 -50.23 -3.25 -24.93
C ARG A 20 -49.72 -3.18 -26.38
N PRO A 21 -49.77 -4.28 -27.15
CA PRO A 21 -48.89 -4.50 -28.31
C PRO A 21 -49.60 -4.35 -29.67
N ALA A 22 -48.84 -4.07 -30.72
CA ALA A 22 -49.09 -4.37 -32.14
C ALA A 22 -48.16 -3.50 -33.02
N ARG A 23 -47.75 -3.82 -34.25
CA ARG A 23 -47.80 -5.00 -35.11
C ARG A 23 -47.11 -4.50 -36.41
N ILE A 24 -46.10 -5.23 -36.88
CA ILE A 24 -45.82 -5.53 -38.31
C ILE A 24 -45.20 -4.49 -39.27
N GLN A 25 -44.30 -5.07 -40.10
CA GLN A 25 -43.83 -4.75 -41.46
C GLN A 25 -42.88 -3.55 -41.61
N ALA A 26 -41.62 -3.81 -41.99
CA ALA A 26 -41.15 -3.99 -43.39
C ALA A 26 -40.92 -2.60 -44.01
N LEU A 27 -39.88 -2.29 -44.77
CA LEU A 27 -38.95 -3.04 -45.60
C LEU A 27 -37.95 -1.97 -46.13
N HIS A 28 -36.79 -2.40 -46.65
CA HIS A 28 -35.92 -1.65 -47.58
C HIS A 28 -35.17 -0.42 -46.99
N SER A 29 -33.91 -0.11 -47.31
CA SER A 29 -32.92 -0.65 -48.25
C SER A 29 -31.54 -0.10 -47.93
N HIS A 30 -30.52 -0.93 -48.14
CA HIS A 30 -29.15 -0.62 -48.59
C HIS A 30 -28.49 0.68 -48.12
N GLN A 31 -27.39 0.54 -47.36
CA GLN A 31 -26.08 0.77 -47.96
C GLN A 31 -24.97 0.08 -47.16
N HIS A 32 -24.10 -0.60 -47.90
CA HIS A 32 -22.94 -1.31 -47.42
C HIS A 32 -21.86 -0.35 -46.93
N PHE A 33 -21.30 -0.60 -45.75
CA PHE A 33 -19.89 -0.27 -45.51
C PHE A 33 -19.24 -1.43 -44.76
N HIS A 34 -18.36 -2.13 -45.48
CA HIS A 34 -17.49 -3.15 -44.95
C HIS A 34 -16.42 -2.52 -44.06
N ARG A 35 -16.36 -2.94 -42.80
CA ARG A 35 -15.07 -3.08 -42.09
C ARG A 35 -15.19 -4.24 -41.11
N SER A 36 -14.70 -5.38 -41.56
CA SER A 36 -14.51 -6.59 -40.78
C SER A 36 -13.59 -6.32 -39.58
N TYR A 37 -14.05 -6.64 -38.38
CA TYR A 37 -13.21 -7.22 -37.33
C TYR A 37 -13.93 -8.48 -36.83
N VAL A 38 -13.37 -9.61 -37.22
CA VAL A 38 -13.49 -10.94 -36.59
C VAL A 38 -13.17 -10.74 -35.09
N GLY A 39 -13.88 -11.24 -34.08
CA GLY A 39 -14.69 -12.44 -33.99
C GLY A 39 -14.05 -13.37 -32.95
N ALA A 40 -14.69 -13.48 -31.79
CA ALA A 40 -14.64 -14.59 -30.83
C ALA A 40 -13.48 -14.72 -29.82
N ALA A 41 -13.88 -14.61 -28.54
CA ALA A 41 -13.67 -15.57 -27.46
C ALA A 41 -12.23 -16.06 -27.16
N GLY A 42 -11.68 -15.56 -26.05
CA GLY A 42 -10.49 -16.14 -25.43
C GLY A 42 -10.32 -15.61 -24.01
N THR A 43 -11.00 -16.27 -23.06
CA THR A 43 -10.57 -16.39 -21.65
C THR A 43 -10.10 -15.12 -20.93
N ALA A 44 -11.06 -14.41 -20.34
CA ALA A 44 -10.82 -13.64 -19.13
C ALA A 44 -10.47 -14.60 -17.98
N LEU A 45 -9.19 -14.73 -17.64
CA LEU A 45 -8.76 -15.25 -16.33
C LEU A 45 -7.44 -14.60 -15.91
N LEU A 46 -7.45 -13.27 -15.78
CA LEU A 46 -6.47 -12.57 -14.96
C LEU A 46 -7.15 -11.97 -13.73
N SER A 47 -7.84 -12.85 -12.98
CA SER A 47 -8.00 -12.65 -11.54
C SER A 47 -6.70 -13.12 -10.91
N GLN A 48 -5.70 -12.24 -10.90
CA GLN A 48 -4.63 -12.34 -9.92
C GLN A 48 -5.33 -12.29 -8.56
N ARG A 49 -5.53 -13.48 -7.97
CA ARG A 49 -5.98 -13.64 -6.60
C ARG A 49 -5.02 -12.86 -5.73
N ARG A 50 -5.41 -11.62 -5.40
CA ARG A 50 -5.18 -11.09 -4.07
C ARG A 50 -5.76 -12.12 -3.09
N ASN A 51 -5.01 -12.36 -2.02
CA ASN A 51 -5.39 -13.16 -0.86
C ASN A 51 -5.05 -14.66 -0.93
N GLN A 52 -3.78 -14.95 -0.70
CA GLN A 52 -3.34 -16.12 0.06
C GLN A 52 -2.31 -15.67 1.09
N VAL A 53 -2.75 -14.95 2.13
CA VAL A 53 -1.95 -14.77 3.32
C VAL A 53 -2.24 -15.96 4.23
N SER A 54 -1.53 -17.06 3.97
CA SER A 54 -1.51 -18.23 4.84
C SER A 54 -0.57 -17.93 6.01
N PHE A 55 -1.13 -17.39 7.10
CA PHE A 55 -0.43 -17.28 8.38
C PHE A 55 -0.31 -18.66 9.01
N ASN A 56 0.75 -19.39 8.65
CA ASN A 56 1.28 -20.48 9.47
C ASN A 56 2.77 -20.66 9.20
N GLY A 57 3.61 -20.06 10.05
CA GLY A 57 5.00 -20.48 10.28
C GLY A 57 6.00 -20.46 9.11
N GLY A 58 5.74 -19.73 8.02
CA GLY A 58 6.59 -19.71 6.82
C GLY A 58 7.44 -18.44 6.69
N THR A 59 8.75 -18.57 6.95
CA THR A 59 9.86 -17.66 6.61
C THR A 59 9.68 -16.17 6.97
N ALA A 60 10.21 -15.76 8.13
CA ALA A 60 10.35 -14.35 8.53
C ALA A 60 11.03 -13.45 7.46
N VAL A 61 11.77 -14.05 6.53
CA VAL A 61 12.51 -13.39 5.45
C VAL A 61 11.60 -12.96 4.29
N ALA A 62 10.59 -13.76 3.92
CA ALA A 62 9.65 -13.38 2.86
C ALA A 62 8.82 -12.15 3.27
N THR A 63 8.37 -12.11 4.54
CA THR A 63 7.70 -10.93 5.11
C THR A 63 8.64 -9.72 5.25
N ALA A 64 9.93 -9.95 5.48
CA ALA A 64 10.92 -8.89 5.64
C ALA A 64 11.07 -8.07 4.36
N HIS A 65 11.34 -8.72 3.23
CA HIS A 65 11.45 -8.01 1.94
C HIS A 65 10.17 -7.27 1.58
N GLU A 66 9.01 -7.92 1.69
CA GLU A 66 7.73 -7.28 1.37
C GLU A 66 7.49 -6.02 2.22
N SER A 67 7.74 -6.10 3.52
CA SER A 67 7.56 -4.98 4.44
C SER A 67 8.46 -3.79 4.13
N VAL A 68 9.72 -4.04 3.74
CA VAL A 68 10.69 -2.98 3.42
C VAL A 68 10.41 -2.41 2.02
N HIS A 69 10.21 -3.27 1.01
CA HIS A 69 9.99 -2.85 -0.38
C HIS A 69 8.69 -2.05 -0.56
N ALA A 70 7.72 -2.19 0.35
CA ALA A 70 6.52 -1.35 0.37
C ALA A 70 6.84 0.15 0.52
N TYR A 71 7.96 0.50 1.15
CA TYR A 71 8.37 1.88 1.41
C TYR A 71 9.71 2.25 0.75
N ALA A 72 10.58 1.28 0.51
CA ALA A 72 11.87 1.44 -0.17
C ALA A 72 11.98 0.42 -1.33
N PRO A 73 11.40 0.71 -2.52
CA PRO A 73 11.31 -0.26 -3.62
C PRO A 73 12.66 -0.66 -4.23
N HIS A 74 13.68 0.18 -4.03
CA HIS A 74 15.05 -0.05 -4.49
C HIS A 74 15.97 -0.60 -3.40
N ALA A 75 15.40 -1.02 -2.27
CA ALA A 75 16.18 -1.54 -1.15
C ALA A 75 16.99 -2.78 -1.56
N ASP A 76 18.24 -2.80 -1.13
CA ASP A 76 19.13 -3.94 -1.33
C ASP A 76 18.66 -5.15 -0.53
N LYS A 77 18.43 -6.27 -1.24
CA LYS A 77 17.96 -7.53 -0.67
C LYS A 77 18.94 -8.09 0.35
N GLU A 78 20.25 -8.02 0.09
CA GLU A 78 21.26 -8.58 0.99
C GLU A 78 21.28 -7.85 2.33
N ILE A 79 21.09 -6.53 2.29
CA ILE A 79 20.97 -5.71 3.50
C ILE A 79 19.72 -6.08 4.29
N ILE A 80 18.58 -6.25 3.60
CA ILE A 80 17.33 -6.68 4.24
C ILE A 80 17.51 -8.05 4.91
N ASP A 81 18.15 -9.00 4.22
CA ASP A 81 18.43 -10.33 4.76
C ASP A 81 19.31 -10.27 6.00
N LYS A 82 20.36 -9.44 5.98
CA LYS A 82 21.23 -9.25 7.14
C LYS A 82 20.48 -8.61 8.31
N MET A 83 19.65 -7.61 8.05
CA MET A 83 18.82 -6.99 9.09
C MET A 83 17.80 -7.99 9.65
N ALA A 84 17.12 -8.75 8.80
CA ALA A 84 16.16 -9.78 9.21
C ALA A 84 16.83 -10.85 10.09
N SER A 85 18.05 -11.26 9.75
CA SER A 85 18.87 -12.17 10.56
C SER A 85 19.25 -11.54 11.91
N THR A 86 19.73 -10.29 11.90
CA THR A 86 20.12 -9.54 13.10
C THR A 86 18.96 -9.37 14.08
N TYR A 87 17.76 -9.12 13.56
CA TYR A 87 16.56 -8.86 14.35
C TYR A 87 15.62 -10.06 14.48
N ARG A 88 16.06 -11.28 14.11
CA ARG A 88 15.21 -12.48 14.06
C ARG A 88 14.36 -12.70 15.32
N LEU A 89 14.96 -12.54 16.51
CA LEU A 89 14.24 -12.70 17.77
C LEU A 89 13.15 -11.64 17.97
N VAL A 90 13.45 -10.38 17.63
CA VAL A 90 12.49 -9.26 17.70
C VAL A 90 11.35 -9.48 16.71
N LEU A 91 11.68 -9.88 15.47
CA LEU A 91 10.68 -10.09 14.41
C LEU A 91 9.82 -11.33 14.63
N SER A 92 10.29 -12.30 15.43
CA SER A 92 9.50 -13.48 15.79
C SER A 92 8.40 -13.20 16.82
N ASN A 93 8.48 -12.07 17.53
CA ASN A 93 7.45 -11.62 18.46
C ASN A 93 6.51 -10.62 17.75
N ARG A 94 5.21 -10.90 17.74
CA ARG A 94 4.20 -10.07 17.07
C ARG A 94 4.27 -8.60 17.48
N ASP A 95 4.26 -8.32 18.78
CA ASP A 95 4.20 -6.96 19.29
C ASP A 95 5.53 -6.25 19.08
N ALA A 96 6.64 -6.96 19.29
CA ALA A 96 7.97 -6.42 19.06
C ALA A 96 8.31 -6.24 17.57
N SER A 97 7.60 -6.93 16.65
CA SER A 97 7.81 -6.76 15.21
C SER A 97 7.26 -5.44 14.66
N LEU A 98 6.52 -4.68 15.48
CA LEU A 98 5.87 -3.42 15.10
C LEU A 98 6.44 -2.23 15.91
N VAL A 99 6.23 -1.02 15.38
CA VAL A 99 6.54 0.25 16.05
C VAL A 99 5.27 1.07 16.20
N SER A 100 4.95 1.41 17.45
CA SER A 100 3.82 2.29 17.77
C SER A 100 4.22 3.75 17.60
N ALA A 101 3.65 4.42 16.59
CA ALA A 101 3.98 5.81 16.30
C ALA A 101 3.44 6.80 17.35
N SER A 102 2.44 6.39 18.14
CA SER A 102 1.81 7.22 19.16
C SER A 102 2.37 7.00 20.57
N ASP A 103 3.24 6.00 20.77
CA ASP A 103 3.81 5.70 22.07
C ASP A 103 5.21 6.34 22.23
N PRO A 104 5.36 7.37 23.08
CA PRO A 104 6.65 8.03 23.27
C PRO A 104 7.73 7.10 23.87
N ALA A 105 7.35 6.08 24.64
CA ALA A 105 8.32 5.11 25.20
C ALA A 105 8.89 4.21 24.10
N GLU A 106 8.05 3.83 23.14
CA GLU A 106 8.48 3.09 21.95
C GLU A 106 9.42 3.94 21.08
N LEU A 107 9.10 5.20 20.82
CA LEU A 107 9.98 6.10 20.05
C LEU A 107 11.33 6.31 20.73
N LYS A 108 11.34 6.49 22.05
CA LYS A 108 12.57 6.57 22.84
C LYS A 108 13.39 5.29 22.71
N THR A 109 12.76 4.12 22.72
CA THR A 109 13.44 2.83 22.56
C THR A 109 14.10 2.72 21.19
N VAL A 110 13.42 3.15 20.12
CA VAL A 110 14.01 3.21 18.77
C VAL A 110 15.21 4.16 18.74
N ARG A 111 15.10 5.35 19.34
CA ARG A 111 16.21 6.31 19.42
C ARG A 111 17.43 5.75 20.15
N GLU A 112 17.25 5.25 21.36
CA GLU A 112 18.37 4.82 22.20
C GLU A 112 19.01 3.53 21.69
N ASN A 113 18.20 2.51 21.36
CA ASN A 113 18.73 1.19 21.03
C ASN A 113 19.14 1.06 19.57
N PHE A 114 18.39 1.67 18.65
CA PHE A 114 18.69 1.57 17.23
C PHE A 114 19.57 2.72 16.77
N LEU A 115 19.10 3.97 16.85
CA LEU A 115 19.84 5.10 16.30
C LEU A 115 21.18 5.36 17.02
N LYS A 116 21.18 5.46 18.34
CA LYS A 116 22.41 5.73 19.09
C LYS A 116 23.28 4.49 19.24
N LYS A 117 22.74 3.39 19.78
CA LYS A 117 23.54 2.21 20.10
C LYS A 117 23.92 1.36 18.88
N LYS A 118 22.99 1.10 17.95
CA LYS A 118 23.27 0.26 16.78
C LYS A 118 23.93 1.03 15.64
N LEU A 119 23.42 2.22 15.30
CA LEU A 119 23.93 3.03 14.19
C LEU A 119 25.05 4.00 14.59
N GLY A 120 25.28 4.19 15.90
CA GLY A 120 26.36 5.05 16.40
C GLY A 120 26.11 6.55 16.22
N LEU A 121 24.85 6.97 16.08
CA LEU A 121 24.47 8.37 15.89
C LEU A 121 24.70 9.19 17.17
N LYS A 122 25.18 10.43 17.00
CA LYS A 122 25.55 11.36 18.09
C LYS A 122 24.78 12.67 18.06
N GLN A 123 23.85 12.81 17.12
CA GLN A 123 22.95 13.96 17.04
C GLN A 123 22.08 14.08 18.29
N SER A 124 21.49 15.27 18.48
CA SER A 124 20.62 15.54 19.62
C SER A 124 19.36 14.65 19.60
N ASP A 125 18.77 14.41 20.77
CA ASP A 125 17.54 13.63 20.89
C ASP A 125 16.40 14.23 20.05
N ALA A 126 16.34 15.56 19.96
CA ALA A 126 15.34 16.27 19.17
C ALA A 126 15.48 15.99 17.66
N GLU A 127 16.71 15.97 17.13
CA GLU A 127 16.97 15.63 15.73
C GLU A 127 16.64 14.18 15.42
N LEU A 128 17.03 13.27 16.31
CA LEU A 128 16.74 11.85 16.14
C LEU A 128 15.23 11.57 16.24
N ASP A 129 14.53 12.23 17.15
CA ASP A 129 13.07 12.13 17.26
C ASP A 129 12.34 12.72 16.06
N ALA A 130 12.85 13.82 15.49
CA ALA A 130 12.33 14.37 14.26
C ALA A 130 12.48 13.37 13.10
N ALA A 131 13.66 12.75 12.97
CA ALA A 131 13.89 11.73 11.94
C ALA A 131 12.97 10.51 12.09
N ILE A 132 12.73 10.03 13.32
CA ILE A 132 11.78 8.95 13.60
C ILE A 132 10.35 9.35 13.18
N LYS A 133 9.92 10.55 13.56
CA LYS A 133 8.59 11.07 13.20
C LYS A 133 8.41 11.21 11.69
N ASP A 134 9.43 11.69 10.98
CA ASP A 134 9.40 11.82 9.52
C ASP A 134 9.20 10.45 8.85
N VAL A 135 9.97 9.43 9.27
CA VAL A 135 9.85 8.07 8.73
C VAL A 135 8.45 7.50 9.03
N LEU A 136 7.97 7.64 10.27
CA LEU A 136 6.64 7.16 10.63
C LEU A 136 5.50 7.91 9.91
N ALA A 137 5.71 9.19 9.58
CA ALA A 137 4.75 9.96 8.78
C ALA A 137 4.68 9.45 7.34
N GLN A 138 5.81 9.06 6.74
CA GLN A 138 5.85 8.42 5.42
C GLN A 138 5.12 7.08 5.40
N MET A 139 5.16 6.35 6.51
CA MET A 139 4.53 5.03 6.65
C MET A 139 3.05 5.07 7.04
N LYS A 140 2.46 6.26 7.27
CA LYS A 140 1.11 6.43 7.80
C LYS A 140 0.02 6.15 6.75
N ASP A 141 -0.13 4.89 6.38
CA ASP A 141 -1.09 4.39 5.38
C ASP A 141 -2.32 3.68 5.99
N GLY A 142 -2.50 3.81 7.32
CA GLY A 142 -3.55 3.13 8.07
C GLY A 142 -3.23 1.68 8.44
N LYS A 143 -2.02 1.19 8.11
CA LYS A 143 -1.51 -0.11 8.55
C LYS A 143 -0.58 0.03 9.75
N ALA A 144 -0.21 -1.10 10.33
CA ALA A 144 0.81 -1.15 11.37
C ALA A 144 2.20 -0.88 10.77
N ASN A 145 3.11 -0.25 11.52
CA ASN A 145 4.47 0.07 11.07
C ASN A 145 5.41 -1.12 11.33
N PRO A 146 5.88 -1.85 10.30
CA PRO A 146 6.81 -2.96 10.52
C PRO A 146 8.16 -2.42 10.99
N ARG A 147 8.67 -2.95 12.11
CA ARG A 147 9.92 -2.47 12.73
C ARG A 147 11.11 -2.57 11.79
N LEU A 148 11.19 -3.62 10.99
CA LEU A 148 12.27 -3.79 10.03
C LEU A 148 12.27 -2.69 8.96
N ALA A 149 11.09 -2.31 8.44
CA ALA A 149 10.95 -1.22 7.49
C ALA A 149 11.32 0.13 8.12
N VAL A 150 10.85 0.41 9.34
CA VAL A 150 11.24 1.62 10.10
C VAL A 150 12.76 1.68 10.26
N TYR A 151 13.39 0.58 10.65
CA TYR A 151 14.84 0.52 10.85
C TYR A 151 15.61 0.69 9.54
N TYR A 152 15.13 0.09 8.45
CA TYR A 152 15.76 0.26 7.14
C TYR A 152 15.72 1.72 6.69
N LEU A 153 14.55 2.36 6.70
CA LEU A 153 14.37 3.75 6.29
C LEU A 153 15.18 4.72 7.16
N LEU A 154 15.29 4.45 8.47
CA LEU A 154 16.14 5.24 9.35
C LEU A 154 17.64 5.06 9.04
N ALA A 155 18.08 3.82 8.81
CA ALA A 155 19.47 3.56 8.44
C ALA A 155 19.81 4.17 7.08
N GLU A 156 18.89 4.13 6.11
CA GLU A 156 19.01 4.80 4.81
C GLU A 156 19.10 6.33 4.97
N LYS A 157 18.18 6.94 5.73
CA LYS A 157 18.14 8.39 5.97
C LYS A 157 19.43 8.97 6.57
N PHE A 158 20.18 8.17 7.32
CA PHE A 158 21.43 8.57 7.95
C PHE A 158 22.68 8.02 7.26
N ASP A 159 22.55 7.41 6.09
CA ASP A 159 23.66 6.77 5.35
C ASP A 159 24.41 5.74 6.20
N LYS A 160 23.66 4.94 6.98
CA LYS A 160 24.17 3.91 7.90
C LYS A 160 23.81 2.48 7.49
N LEU A 161 23.36 2.27 6.26
CA LEU A 161 23.11 0.92 5.74
C LEU A 161 24.37 0.04 5.73
N ASP A 162 25.56 0.65 5.65
CA ASP A 162 26.84 -0.04 5.71
C ASP A 162 27.07 -0.82 7.03
N VAL A 163 26.39 -0.45 8.12
CA VAL A 163 26.42 -1.21 9.40
C VAL A 163 25.91 -2.64 9.23
N PHE A 164 25.13 -2.90 8.17
CA PHE A 164 24.54 -4.19 7.85
C PHE A 164 25.15 -4.84 6.60
N LYS A 165 26.17 -4.23 5.99
CA LYS A 165 26.95 -4.86 4.93
C LYS A 165 28.08 -5.67 5.58
N GLY A 166 28.05 -6.99 5.48
CA GLY A 166 29.08 -7.86 6.05
C GLY A 166 28.65 -9.31 6.19
#